data_AF-A0A373RZ89-F1
#
_entry.id   AF-A0A373RZ89-F1
#
_cell.length_a   1.000
_cell.length_b   1.000
_cell.length_c   1.000
_cell.angle_alpha   90.00
_cell.angle_beta   90.00
_cell.angle_gamma   90.00
#
_symmetry.space_group_name_H-M   'P 1'
#
loop_
_entity.id
_entity.type
_entity.pdbx_description
1 polymer ?
#
loop_
_entity_poly.entity_id
_entity_poly.type
_entity_poly.pdbx_seq_one_letter_code
_entity_poly.pdbx_strand_id
1 'polypeptide(L)'
;MIKKLISFFQKDAVLTVSFFLAVLSCFFCPPGPQYLGYLDFHTLILLFCLMLIVAGLRECGVFDWLGTSLLRHVNSERMVALLLISLCFFCSMLITNDVALITFVPFGILLLRMCHMEQKKILLVTFMTMAANLGSMFTPIGNPQNLYLYSLSGLSLLQFLLMMLPYTLGAAVLFLICIFLFFSGKKISVSLEKKAITHPRQIAVFAALFFCCILTVAKLLPHSILLLITIAGICLVNRSLYRRADYSLLFTFVFFFLFIGNMKQMAALRIYLEQMITGHERLLSVLTSQIISNVPAAMLLSGYTKEIPELIVGTNLGGLGTLIASMASLISYRQITAADASCRKKYILIFTVFNLVFLAILYQIR
;
A
#
# COMPACT_ATOMS: atom_id res chain seq x y z
N MET A 1 24.02 6.89 -21.43
CA MET A 1 23.44 5.75 -20.67
C MET A 1 23.57 5.94 -19.15
N ILE A 2 24.77 6.24 -18.64
CA ILE A 2 25.05 6.48 -17.21
C ILE A 2 24.19 7.60 -16.58
N LYS A 3 24.03 8.75 -17.23
CA LYS A 3 23.15 9.83 -16.75
C LYS A 3 21.67 9.42 -16.62
N LYS A 4 21.17 8.53 -17.50
CA LYS A 4 19.80 7.98 -17.40
C LYS A 4 19.68 7.01 -16.23
N LEU A 5 20.67 6.14 -16.01
CA LEU A 5 20.73 5.23 -14.87
C LEU A 5 20.80 6.01 -13.54
N ILE A 6 21.66 7.03 -13.46
CA ILE A 6 21.77 7.89 -12.26
C ILE A 6 20.44 8.62 -11.99
N SER A 7 19.79 9.16 -13.04
CA SER A 7 18.46 9.79 -12.88
C SER A 7 17.34 8.82 -12.50
N PHE A 8 17.52 7.52 -12.80
CA PHE A 8 16.56 6.48 -12.45
C PHE A 8 16.67 6.12 -10.97
N PHE A 9 17.88 5.90 -10.45
CA PHE A 9 18.13 5.71 -9.03
C PHE A 9 17.75 6.96 -8.21
N GLN A 10 18.08 8.16 -8.67
CA GLN A 10 17.67 9.40 -7.97
C GLN A 10 16.15 9.61 -7.87
N LYS A 11 15.33 8.91 -8.66
CA LYS A 11 13.86 9.06 -8.63
C LYS A 11 13.19 8.19 -7.57
N ASP A 12 13.79 7.06 -7.20
CA ASP A 12 13.27 6.14 -6.21
C ASP A 12 14.34 5.84 -5.14
N ALA A 13 14.19 6.53 -4.02
CA ALA A 13 15.11 6.41 -2.90
C ALA A 13 15.13 4.99 -2.31
N VAL A 14 13.98 4.30 -2.30
CA VAL A 14 13.86 2.96 -1.70
C VAL A 14 14.55 1.93 -2.57
N LEU A 15 14.35 1.99 -3.89
CA LEU A 15 15.07 1.14 -4.84
C LEU A 15 16.59 1.36 -4.74
N THR A 16 17.02 2.60 -4.61
CA THR A 16 18.44 2.94 -4.52
C THR A 16 19.08 2.41 -3.25
N VAL A 17 18.44 2.66 -2.11
CA VAL A 17 18.93 2.17 -0.82
C VAL A 17 18.97 0.64 -0.80
N SER A 18 17.90 -0.03 -1.24
CA SER A 18 17.87 -1.50 -1.29
C SER A 18 18.95 -2.06 -2.22
N PHE A 19 19.17 -1.47 -3.39
CA PHE A 19 20.26 -1.85 -4.29
C PHE A 19 21.63 -1.74 -3.62
N PHE A 20 21.95 -0.60 -3.01
CA PHE A 20 23.24 -0.42 -2.35
C PHE A 20 23.41 -1.36 -1.15
N LEU A 21 22.36 -1.59 -0.35
CA LEU A 21 22.40 -2.58 0.74
C LEU A 21 22.67 -3.99 0.21
N ALA A 22 21.99 -4.40 -0.88
CA ALA A 22 22.23 -5.69 -1.51
C ALA A 22 23.67 -5.81 -2.02
N VAL A 23 24.18 -4.82 -2.75
CA VAL A 23 25.55 -4.82 -3.27
C VAL A 23 26.60 -4.81 -2.15
N LEU A 24 26.40 -4.00 -1.11
CA LEU A 24 27.30 -3.94 0.05
C LEU A 24 27.32 -5.28 0.80
N SER A 25 26.16 -5.93 0.95
CA SER A 25 26.11 -7.23 1.62
C SER A 25 26.80 -8.35 0.83
N CYS A 26 26.89 -8.26 -0.50
CA CYS A 26 27.65 -9.20 -1.33
C CYS A 26 29.16 -9.21 -1.02
N PHE A 27 29.74 -8.13 -0.46
CA PHE A 27 31.14 -8.14 -0.03
C PHE A 27 31.37 -9.01 1.21
N PHE A 28 30.33 -9.22 2.03
CA PHE A 28 30.38 -10.08 3.21
C PHE A 28 29.95 -11.51 2.90
N CYS A 29 29.00 -11.69 1.98
CA CYS A 29 28.55 -13.00 1.52
C CYS A 29 28.56 -13.02 -0.02
N PRO A 30 29.64 -13.52 -0.67
CA PRO A 30 29.74 -13.51 -2.13
C PRO A 30 28.58 -14.24 -2.84
N PRO A 31 28.17 -13.79 -4.04
CA PRO A 31 27.11 -14.44 -4.80
C PRO A 31 27.40 -15.91 -5.10
N GLY A 32 26.40 -16.76 -4.89
CA GLY A 32 26.47 -18.19 -5.16
C GLY A 32 25.10 -18.80 -5.47
N PRO A 33 24.99 -20.11 -5.76
CA PRO A 33 23.74 -20.77 -6.16
C PRO A 33 22.58 -20.58 -5.17
N GLN A 34 22.90 -20.46 -3.88
CA GLN A 34 21.95 -20.23 -2.79
C GLN A 34 21.11 -18.94 -2.93
N TYR A 35 21.57 -17.96 -3.71
CA TYR A 35 20.87 -16.70 -3.92
C TYR A 35 19.51 -16.88 -4.59
N LEU A 36 19.35 -17.90 -5.44
CA LEU A 36 18.04 -18.21 -6.03
C LEU A 36 17.01 -18.60 -4.96
N GLY A 37 17.47 -19.23 -3.86
CA GLY A 37 16.64 -19.57 -2.71
C GLY A 37 16.31 -18.38 -1.80
N TYR A 38 16.96 -17.22 -1.98
CA TYR A 38 16.63 -16.01 -1.22
C TYR A 38 15.37 -15.33 -1.76
N LEU A 39 15.05 -15.54 -3.04
CA LEU A 39 13.95 -14.86 -3.71
C LEU A 39 12.60 -15.56 -3.42
N ASP A 40 11.65 -14.82 -2.86
CA ASP A 40 10.25 -15.27 -2.77
C ASP A 40 9.55 -15.05 -4.12
N PHE A 41 9.66 -16.03 -5.01
CA PHE A 41 8.99 -16.02 -6.31
C PHE A 41 7.47 -15.95 -6.20
N HIS A 42 6.88 -16.50 -5.13
CA HIS A 42 5.44 -16.46 -4.94
C HIS A 42 4.97 -15.01 -4.73
N THR A 43 5.62 -14.26 -3.85
CA THR A 43 5.35 -12.83 -3.65
C THR A 43 5.63 -12.02 -4.91
N LEU A 44 6.77 -12.21 -5.56
CA LEU A 44 7.14 -11.44 -6.77
C LEU A 44 6.13 -11.63 -7.91
N ILE A 45 5.67 -12.86 -8.13
CA ILE A 45 4.70 -13.18 -9.17
C ILE A 45 3.33 -12.58 -8.85
N LEU A 46 2.87 -12.70 -7.59
CA LEU A 46 1.61 -12.11 -7.18
C LEU A 46 1.62 -10.58 -7.32
N LEU A 47 2.70 -9.92 -6.88
CA LEU A 47 2.89 -8.48 -7.05
C LEU A 47 2.84 -8.09 -8.53
N PHE A 48 3.59 -8.77 -9.39
CA PHE A 48 3.60 -8.50 -10.82
C PHE A 48 2.22 -8.63 -11.45
N CYS A 49 1.51 -9.72 -11.17
CA CYS A 49 0.18 -9.96 -11.73
C CYS A 49 -0.82 -8.90 -11.26
N LEU A 50 -0.81 -8.61 -9.95
CA LEU A 50 -1.69 -7.61 -9.34
C LEU A 50 -1.45 -6.22 -9.94
N MET A 51 -0.20 -5.80 -10.09
CA MET A 51 0.15 -4.50 -10.69
C MET A 51 -0.40 -4.36 -12.12
N LEU A 52 -0.29 -5.41 -12.94
CA LEU A 52 -0.82 -5.39 -14.31
C LEU A 52 -2.35 -5.30 -14.35
N ILE A 53 -3.02 -6.11 -13.53
CA ILE A 53 -4.48 -6.15 -13.44
C ILE A 53 -5.01 -4.80 -12.98
N VAL A 54 -4.43 -4.25 -11.92
CA VAL A 54 -4.83 -2.96 -11.35
C VAL A 54 -4.54 -1.81 -12.30
N ALA A 55 -3.39 -1.82 -13.00
CA ALA A 55 -3.09 -0.85 -14.06
C ALA A 55 -4.12 -0.92 -15.20
N GLY A 56 -4.56 -2.11 -15.58
CA GLY A 56 -5.61 -2.32 -16.57
C GLY A 56 -6.97 -1.79 -16.14
N LEU A 57 -7.41 -2.11 -14.92
CA LEU A 57 -8.66 -1.58 -14.35
C LEU A 57 -8.65 -0.05 -14.27
N ARG A 58 -7.51 0.53 -13.92
CA ARG A 58 -7.31 1.98 -13.90
C ARG A 58 -7.39 2.59 -15.30
N GLU A 59 -6.74 1.98 -16.29
CA GLU A 59 -6.79 2.44 -17.69
C GLU A 59 -8.20 2.37 -18.28
N CYS A 60 -8.97 1.35 -17.91
CA CYS A 60 -10.39 1.22 -18.25
C CYS A 60 -11.31 2.24 -17.53
N GLY A 61 -10.77 3.07 -16.63
CA GLY A 61 -11.52 4.09 -15.91
C GLY A 61 -12.47 3.54 -14.84
N VAL A 62 -12.27 2.30 -14.36
CA VAL A 62 -13.17 1.66 -13.38
C VAL A 62 -13.29 2.48 -12.10
N PHE A 63 -12.16 2.96 -11.57
CA PHE A 63 -12.12 3.72 -10.33
C PHE A 63 -12.72 5.13 -10.46
N ASP A 64 -12.51 5.78 -11.60
CA ASP A 64 -13.13 7.07 -11.93
C ASP A 64 -14.66 6.94 -12.06
N TRP A 65 -15.10 5.89 -12.74
CA TRP A 65 -16.52 5.56 -12.86
C TRP A 65 -17.14 5.29 -11.49
N LEU A 66 -16.46 4.51 -10.65
CA LEU A 66 -16.93 4.18 -9.31
C LEU A 66 -17.06 5.43 -8.42
N GLY A 67 -16.04 6.30 -8.44
CA GLY A 67 -16.09 7.58 -7.74
C GLY A 67 -17.26 8.45 -8.20
N THR A 68 -17.39 8.69 -9.51
CA THR A 68 -18.46 9.55 -10.06
C THR A 68 -19.86 8.96 -9.93
N SER A 69 -20.01 7.63 -9.98
CA SER A 69 -21.31 6.97 -9.82
C SER A 69 -21.87 7.14 -8.41
N LEU A 70 -21.00 7.11 -7.40
CA LEU A 70 -21.41 7.25 -6.00
C LEU A 70 -21.70 8.71 -5.60
N LEU A 71 -21.17 9.69 -6.33
CA LEU A 71 -21.43 11.10 -6.08
C LEU A 71 -22.88 11.53 -6.22
N ARG A 72 -23.70 10.79 -6.97
CA ARG A 72 -25.13 11.09 -7.15
C ARG A 72 -25.92 11.12 -5.83
N HIS A 73 -25.39 10.46 -4.80
CA HIS A 73 -26.02 10.38 -3.48
C HIS A 73 -25.42 11.37 -2.48
N VAL A 74 -24.45 12.20 -2.89
CA VAL A 74 -23.73 13.11 -2.02
C VAL A 74 -24.39 14.48 -2.04
N ASN A 75 -24.94 14.88 -0.90
CA ASN A 75 -25.65 16.16 -0.76
C ASN A 75 -25.08 17.07 0.35
N SER A 76 -24.01 16.65 1.04
CA SER A 76 -23.41 17.40 2.14
C SER A 76 -21.90 17.25 2.22
N GLU A 77 -21.23 18.21 2.86
CA GLU A 77 -19.79 18.15 3.16
C GLU A 77 -19.41 16.84 3.87
N ARG A 78 -20.22 16.40 4.83
CA ARG A 78 -20.02 15.12 5.54
C ARG A 78 -20.11 13.93 4.62
N MET A 79 -21.06 13.90 3.68
CA MET A 79 -21.19 12.80 2.72
C MET A 79 -20.02 12.76 1.73
N VAL A 80 -19.45 13.92 1.36
CA VAL A 80 -18.20 13.97 0.57
C VAL A 80 -17.07 13.29 1.32
N ALA A 81 -16.87 13.68 2.58
CA ALA A 81 -15.82 13.10 3.41
C ALA A 81 -16.03 11.60 3.60
N LEU A 82 -17.26 11.19 3.95
CA LEU A 82 -17.64 9.78 4.06
C LEU A 82 -17.32 9.01 2.80
N LEU A 83 -17.78 9.50 1.64
CA LEU A 83 -17.54 8.84 0.37
C LEU A 83 -16.05 8.69 0.08
N LEU A 84 -15.27 9.77 0.12
CA LEU A 84 -13.87 9.76 -0.29
C LEU A 84 -12.97 8.98 0.67
N ILE A 85 -13.23 9.07 1.97
CA ILE A 85 -12.52 8.30 3.00
C ILE A 85 -12.88 6.82 2.88
N SER A 86 -14.16 6.48 2.75
CA SER A 86 -14.60 5.09 2.56
C SER A 86 -14.09 4.50 1.23
N LEU A 87 -14.05 5.28 0.15
CA LEU A 87 -13.46 4.83 -1.12
C LEU A 87 -11.98 4.48 -0.95
N CYS A 88 -11.20 5.34 -0.30
CA CYS A 88 -9.80 5.03 -0.03
C CYS A 88 -9.68 3.79 0.88
N PHE A 89 -10.51 3.68 1.91
CA PHE A 89 -10.49 2.58 2.88
C PHE A 89 -10.84 1.23 2.26
N PHE A 90 -11.96 1.13 1.56
CA PHE A 90 -12.43 -0.15 1.01
C PHE A 90 -11.74 -0.52 -0.28
N CYS A 91 -11.44 0.44 -1.17
CA CYS A 91 -10.74 0.10 -2.40
C CYS A 91 -9.29 -0.32 -2.13
N SER A 92 -8.60 0.27 -1.14
CA SER A 92 -7.22 -0.14 -0.84
C SER A 92 -7.10 -1.57 -0.34
N MET A 93 -8.17 -2.17 0.20
CA MET A 93 -8.25 -3.61 0.50
C MET A 93 -8.11 -4.51 -0.74
N LEU A 94 -8.38 -3.97 -1.93
CA LEU A 94 -8.43 -4.74 -3.18
C LEU A 94 -7.29 -4.38 -4.13
N ILE A 95 -6.95 -3.10 -4.29
CA ILE A 95 -6.09 -2.62 -5.39
C ILE A 95 -4.76 -2.01 -4.94
N THR A 96 -4.43 -2.14 -3.66
CA THR A 96 -3.36 -1.46 -2.93
C THR A 96 -3.62 -0.02 -2.49
N ASN A 97 -3.00 0.37 -1.38
CA ASN A 97 -3.01 1.74 -0.86
C ASN A 97 -2.40 2.74 -1.85
N ASP A 98 -1.29 2.44 -2.49
CA ASP A 98 -0.64 3.34 -3.46
C ASP A 98 -1.57 3.68 -4.63
N VAL A 99 -2.21 2.67 -5.23
CA VAL A 99 -3.12 2.90 -6.37
C VAL A 99 -4.38 3.63 -5.94
N ALA A 100 -4.92 3.32 -4.75
CA ALA A 100 -6.05 4.04 -4.19
C ALA A 100 -5.72 5.54 -4.03
N LEU A 101 -4.54 5.89 -3.51
CA LEU A 101 -4.14 7.29 -3.34
C LEU A 101 -3.84 7.99 -4.67
N ILE A 102 -3.16 7.31 -5.59
CA ILE A 102 -2.91 7.85 -6.93
C ILE A 102 -4.22 8.21 -7.64
N THR A 103 -5.28 7.44 -7.38
CA THR A 103 -6.57 7.60 -8.07
C THR A 103 -7.48 8.57 -7.34
N PHE A 104 -7.75 8.34 -6.06
CA PHE A 104 -8.81 9.04 -5.35
C PHE A 104 -8.39 10.38 -4.76
N VAL A 105 -7.12 10.59 -4.39
CA VAL A 105 -6.70 11.88 -3.81
C VAL A 105 -6.81 13.03 -4.82
N PRO A 106 -6.34 12.92 -6.08
CA PRO A 106 -6.57 13.97 -7.08
C PRO A 106 -8.06 14.22 -7.33
N PHE A 107 -8.86 13.15 -7.38
CA PHE A 107 -10.31 13.24 -7.50
C PHE A 107 -10.94 13.99 -6.30
N GLY A 108 -10.50 13.70 -5.07
CA GLY A 108 -10.96 14.37 -3.87
C GLY A 108 -10.58 15.85 -3.83
N ILE A 109 -9.37 16.21 -4.27
CA ILE A 109 -8.93 17.61 -4.39
C ILE A 109 -9.80 18.35 -5.42
N LEU A 110 -10.05 17.75 -6.58
CA LEU A 110 -10.92 18.32 -7.62
C LEU A 110 -12.33 18.55 -7.08
N LEU A 111 -12.90 17.55 -6.41
CA LEU A 111 -14.24 17.60 -5.86
C LEU A 111 -14.37 18.70 -4.80
N LEU A 112 -13.39 18.83 -3.90
CA LEU A 112 -13.38 19.92 -2.91
C LEU A 112 -13.39 21.31 -3.55
N ARG A 113 -12.66 21.50 -4.66
CA ARG A 113 -12.69 22.75 -5.42
C ARG A 113 -14.07 23.02 -6.00
N MET A 114 -14.70 22.02 -6.59
CA MET A 114 -16.05 22.13 -7.15
C MET A 114 -17.12 22.42 -6.08
N CYS A 115 -16.92 21.92 -4.86
CA CYS A 115 -17.85 22.13 -3.73
C CYS A 115 -17.53 23.39 -2.93
N HIS A 116 -16.54 24.20 -3.33
CA HIS A 116 -16.03 25.35 -2.57
C HIS A 116 -15.64 25.00 -1.12
N MET A 117 -15.01 23.84 -0.95
CA MET A 117 -14.57 23.28 0.35
C MET A 117 -13.05 23.20 0.48
N GLU A 118 -12.29 24.04 -0.23
CA GLU A 118 -10.82 23.98 -0.25
C GLU A 118 -10.18 24.15 1.14
N GLN A 119 -10.85 24.81 2.08
CA GLN A 119 -10.43 24.92 3.49
C GLN A 119 -10.31 23.57 4.19
N LYS A 120 -11.00 22.52 3.71
CA LYS A 120 -10.95 21.15 4.26
C LYS A 120 -9.93 20.25 3.57
N LYS A 121 -9.26 20.74 2.51
CA LYS A 121 -8.30 19.98 1.68
C LYS A 121 -7.26 19.23 2.49
N ILE A 122 -6.56 19.90 3.41
CA ILE A 122 -5.51 19.28 4.21
C ILE A 122 -6.05 18.12 5.05
N LEU A 123 -7.19 18.35 5.72
CA LEU A 123 -7.77 17.36 6.62
C LEU A 123 -8.32 16.16 5.84
N LEU A 124 -9.05 16.41 4.75
CA LEU A 124 -9.61 15.35 3.94
C LEU A 124 -8.52 14.49 3.30
N VAL A 125 -7.51 15.09 2.69
CA VAL A 125 -6.39 14.34 2.09
C VAL A 125 -5.61 13.57 3.16
N THR A 126 -5.46 14.12 4.36
CA THR A 126 -4.88 13.39 5.51
C THR A 126 -5.69 12.13 5.80
N PHE A 127 -7.00 12.25 5.97
CA PHE A 127 -7.86 11.09 6.25
C PHE A 127 -7.95 10.10 5.11
N MET A 128 -7.96 10.56 3.84
CA MET A 128 -7.87 9.67 2.68
C MET A 128 -6.56 8.87 2.68
N THR A 129 -5.44 9.51 3.03
CA THR A 129 -4.12 8.86 3.14
C THR A 129 -4.11 7.80 4.22
N MET A 130 -4.55 8.17 5.42
CA MET A 130 -4.65 7.24 6.54
C MET A 130 -5.64 6.10 6.24
N ALA A 131 -6.75 6.40 5.57
CA ALA A 131 -7.76 5.43 5.22
C ALA A 131 -7.26 4.42 4.19
N ALA A 132 -6.49 4.85 3.18
CA ALA A 132 -5.86 3.91 2.26
C ALA A 132 -4.90 2.97 3.00
N ASN A 133 -4.05 3.50 3.88
CA ASN A 133 -3.11 2.69 4.69
C ASN A 133 -3.87 1.71 5.62
N LEU A 134 -4.81 2.20 6.43
CA LEU A 134 -5.55 1.39 7.41
C LEU A 134 -6.60 0.47 6.77
N GLY A 135 -7.15 0.83 5.62
CA GLY A 135 -8.02 -0.06 4.86
C GLY A 135 -7.22 -1.23 4.29
N SER A 136 -6.04 -0.95 3.73
CA SER A 136 -5.19 -1.95 3.08
C SER A 136 -4.73 -3.06 4.00
N MET A 137 -4.69 -2.80 5.31
CA MET A 137 -4.22 -3.78 6.28
C MET A 137 -5.16 -4.98 6.44
N PHE A 138 -6.43 -4.85 6.04
CA PHE A 138 -7.41 -5.90 6.21
C PHE A 138 -7.11 -7.15 5.38
N THR A 139 -6.49 -7.01 4.21
CA THR A 139 -6.23 -8.12 3.28
C THR A 139 -4.74 -8.25 2.95
N PRO A 140 -4.26 -9.46 2.60
CA PRO A 140 -2.88 -9.63 2.13
C PRO A 140 -2.57 -8.84 0.85
N ILE A 141 -3.57 -8.70 -0.03
CA ILE A 141 -3.44 -8.00 -1.32
C ILE A 141 -3.34 -6.49 -1.14
N GLY A 142 -3.88 -5.94 -0.05
CA GLY A 142 -4.00 -4.50 0.13
C GLY A 142 -2.68 -3.76 0.20
N ASN A 143 -1.57 -4.41 0.53
CA ASN A 143 -0.25 -3.78 0.40
C ASN A 143 0.86 -4.81 0.19
N PRO A 144 2.01 -4.40 -0.39
CA PRO A 144 3.08 -5.33 -0.72
C PRO A 144 3.69 -6.04 0.50
N GLN A 145 3.80 -5.36 1.63
CA GLN A 145 4.38 -5.97 2.84
C GLN A 145 3.47 -7.04 3.45
N ASN A 146 2.15 -6.87 3.40
CA ASN A 146 1.21 -7.88 3.88
C ASN A 146 1.28 -9.12 3.01
N LEU A 147 1.35 -8.96 1.70
CA LEU A 147 1.46 -10.08 0.78
C LEU A 147 2.71 -10.93 1.05
N TYR A 148 3.83 -10.27 1.33
CA TYR A 148 5.08 -10.91 1.70
C TYR A 148 5.04 -11.56 3.09
N LEU A 149 4.64 -10.84 4.13
CA LEU A 149 4.57 -11.42 5.47
C LEU A 149 3.53 -12.55 5.53
N TYR A 150 2.44 -12.45 4.76
CA TYR A 150 1.45 -13.50 4.63
C TYR A 150 2.04 -14.78 4.02
N SER A 151 2.85 -14.68 2.96
CA SER A 151 3.52 -15.86 2.36
C SER A 151 4.43 -16.57 3.36
N LEU A 152 5.11 -15.82 4.22
CA LEU A 152 5.97 -16.35 5.27
C LEU A 152 5.22 -16.89 6.50
N SER A 153 4.09 -16.29 6.85
CA SER A 153 3.38 -16.56 8.10
C SER A 153 2.78 -17.96 8.21
N GLY A 154 2.57 -18.64 7.08
CA GLY A 154 1.84 -19.91 7.02
C GLY A 154 0.33 -19.79 7.25
N LEU A 155 -0.19 -18.62 7.61
CA LEU A 155 -1.61 -18.39 7.92
C LEU A 155 -2.54 -18.76 6.76
N SER A 156 -3.75 -19.20 7.09
CA SER A 156 -4.84 -19.22 6.11
C SER A 156 -5.35 -17.80 5.86
N LEU A 157 -6.00 -17.56 4.71
CA LEU A 157 -6.56 -16.26 4.40
C LEU A 157 -7.54 -15.81 5.51
N LEU A 158 -8.40 -16.72 5.98
CA LEU A 158 -9.36 -16.42 7.04
C LEU A 158 -8.67 -16.03 8.35
N GLN A 159 -7.59 -16.71 8.74
CA GLN A 159 -6.83 -16.35 9.95
C GLN A 159 -6.23 -14.95 9.85
N PHE A 160 -5.68 -14.59 8.68
CA PHE A 160 -5.19 -13.23 8.44
C PHE A 160 -6.32 -12.20 8.57
N LEU A 161 -7.46 -12.44 7.93
CA LEU A 161 -8.61 -11.53 7.99
C LEU A 161 -9.11 -11.34 9.42
N LEU A 162 -9.26 -12.43 10.19
CA LEU A 162 -9.71 -12.37 11.58
C LEU A 162 -8.72 -11.65 12.50
N MET A 163 -7.41 -11.84 12.28
CA MET A 163 -6.35 -11.15 13.02
C MET A 163 -6.37 -9.64 12.77
N MET A 164 -6.60 -9.21 11.52
CA MET A 164 -6.60 -7.79 11.14
C MET A 164 -7.96 -7.12 11.34
N LEU A 165 -9.04 -7.88 11.50
CA LEU A 165 -10.40 -7.39 11.69
C LEU A 165 -10.55 -6.40 12.85
N PRO A 166 -10.08 -6.65 14.09
CA PRO A 166 -10.29 -5.71 15.20
C PRO A 166 -9.62 -4.36 14.94
N TYR A 167 -8.41 -4.35 14.37
CA TYR A 167 -7.71 -3.12 13.98
C TYR A 167 -8.46 -2.39 12.86
N THR A 168 -8.98 -3.13 11.88
CA THR A 168 -9.69 -2.58 10.71
C THR A 168 -11.00 -1.94 11.13
N LEU A 169 -11.77 -2.62 11.99
CA LEU A 169 -13.00 -2.08 12.57
C LEU A 169 -12.72 -0.88 13.47
N GLY A 170 -11.68 -0.95 14.31
CA GLY A 170 -11.24 0.18 15.13
C GLY A 170 -10.92 1.42 14.27
N ALA A 171 -10.18 1.24 13.17
CA ALA A 171 -9.89 2.30 12.23
C ALA A 171 -11.16 2.87 11.57
N ALA A 172 -12.08 2.01 11.12
CA ALA A 172 -13.35 2.43 10.53
C ALA A 172 -14.19 3.26 11.52
N VAL A 173 -14.28 2.84 12.78
CA VAL A 173 -14.97 3.59 13.84
C VAL A 173 -14.30 4.94 14.10
N LEU A 174 -12.96 4.98 14.20
CA LEU A 174 -12.23 6.24 14.38
C LEU A 174 -12.45 7.21 13.21
N PHE A 175 -12.49 6.71 11.97
CA PHE A 175 -12.82 7.54 10.81
C PHE A 175 -14.25 8.06 10.88
N LEU A 176 -15.23 7.24 11.24
CA LEU A 176 -16.61 7.70 11.43
C LEU A 176 -16.66 8.82 12.48
N ILE A 177 -16.04 8.64 13.64
CA ILE A 177 -15.95 9.68 14.69
C ILE A 177 -15.35 10.96 14.11
N CYS A 178 -14.19 10.89 13.45
CA CYS A 178 -13.53 12.06 12.85
C CYS A 178 -14.42 12.74 11.79
N ILE A 179 -15.14 11.97 10.97
CA ILE A 179 -16.03 12.50 9.94
C ILE A 179 -17.18 13.30 10.58
N PHE A 180 -17.81 12.76 11.63
CA PHE A 180 -18.89 13.45 12.33
C PHE A 180 -18.42 14.69 13.10
N LEU A 181 -17.19 14.67 13.63
CA LEU A 181 -16.61 15.80 14.37
C LEU A 181 -16.14 16.94 13.45
N PHE A 182 -15.48 16.63 12.34
CA PHE A 182 -14.76 17.64 11.55
C PHE A 182 -15.47 18.08 10.27
N PHE A 183 -16.48 17.35 9.79
CA PHE A 183 -17.20 17.66 8.56
C PHE A 183 -18.68 17.96 8.84
N SER A 184 -19.11 19.13 8.36
CA SER A 184 -20.45 19.63 8.62
C SER A 184 -21.51 18.93 7.74
N GLY A 185 -22.75 18.90 8.22
CA GLY A 185 -23.90 18.46 7.42
C GLY A 185 -24.42 19.52 6.44
N LYS A 186 -23.65 20.59 6.18
CA LYS A 186 -24.06 21.67 5.27
C LYS A 186 -24.30 21.11 3.87
N LYS A 187 -25.43 21.49 3.28
CA LYS A 187 -25.80 21.08 1.93
C LYS A 187 -24.80 21.63 0.93
N ILE A 188 -24.43 20.78 -0.03
CA ILE A 188 -23.61 21.15 -1.18
C ILE A 188 -24.32 20.70 -2.45
N SER A 189 -24.12 21.44 -3.53
CA SER A 189 -24.49 21.00 -4.87
C SER A 189 -23.25 20.43 -5.55
N VAL A 190 -23.34 19.17 -6.00
CA VAL A 190 -22.29 18.53 -6.80
C VAL A 190 -22.90 18.14 -8.14
N SER A 191 -22.47 18.79 -9.21
CA SER A 191 -22.79 18.37 -10.58
C SER A 191 -21.52 17.88 -11.24
N LEU A 192 -21.38 16.56 -11.34
CA LEU A 192 -20.36 15.92 -12.16
C LEU A 192 -21.06 15.04 -13.19
N GLU A 193 -20.64 15.16 -14.45
CA GLU A 193 -21.10 14.24 -15.48
C GLU A 193 -20.60 12.83 -15.16
N LYS A 194 -21.50 11.86 -15.31
CA LYS A 194 -21.14 10.46 -15.13
C LYS A 194 -20.19 10.06 -16.25
N LYS A 195 -18.96 9.66 -15.89
CA LYS A 195 -18.08 9.01 -16.85
C LYS A 195 -18.70 7.67 -17.25
N ALA A 196 -18.76 7.37 -18.54
CA ALA A 196 -19.21 6.07 -19.03
C ALA A 196 -18.07 5.04 -18.96
N ILE A 197 -18.41 3.76 -18.77
CA ILE A 197 -17.46 2.67 -18.94
C ILE A 197 -17.22 2.50 -20.44
N THR A 198 -15.96 2.55 -20.87
CA THR A 198 -15.58 2.49 -22.29
C THR A 198 -15.21 1.07 -22.75
N HIS A 199 -14.76 0.18 -21.85
CA HIS A 199 -14.19 -1.13 -22.21
C HIS A 199 -14.68 -2.31 -21.34
N PRO A 200 -15.98 -2.68 -21.41
CA PRO A 200 -16.57 -3.69 -20.53
C PRO A 200 -15.94 -5.09 -20.66
N ARG A 201 -15.55 -5.49 -21.88
CA ARG A 201 -14.88 -6.79 -22.12
C ARG A 201 -13.51 -6.85 -21.42
N GLN A 202 -12.73 -5.78 -21.47
CA GLN A 202 -11.43 -5.73 -20.82
C GLN A 202 -11.57 -5.79 -19.30
N ILE A 203 -12.56 -5.07 -18.75
CA ILE A 203 -12.89 -5.09 -17.33
C ILE A 203 -13.26 -6.51 -16.89
N ALA A 204 -14.05 -7.24 -17.67
CA ALA A 204 -14.40 -8.63 -17.36
C ALA A 204 -13.15 -9.53 -17.28
N VAL A 205 -12.20 -9.38 -18.21
CA VAL A 205 -10.92 -10.12 -18.16
C VAL A 205 -10.11 -9.75 -16.91
N PHE A 206 -9.96 -8.45 -16.62
CA PHE A 206 -9.23 -8.03 -15.43
C PHE A 206 -9.91 -8.47 -14.13
N ALA A 207 -11.25 -8.49 -14.07
CA ALA A 207 -11.99 -9.00 -12.94
C ALA A 207 -11.79 -10.51 -12.75
N ALA A 208 -11.78 -11.29 -13.84
CA ALA A 208 -11.47 -12.72 -13.79
C ALA A 208 -10.03 -12.98 -13.32
N LEU A 209 -9.05 -12.25 -13.86
CA LEU A 209 -7.66 -12.34 -13.42
C LEU A 209 -7.49 -11.93 -11.94
N PHE A 210 -8.20 -10.89 -11.50
CA PHE A 210 -8.21 -10.47 -10.10
C PHE A 210 -8.78 -11.56 -9.18
N PHE A 211 -9.85 -12.23 -9.60
CA PHE A 211 -10.38 -13.39 -8.89
C PHE A 211 -9.35 -14.52 -8.81
N CYS A 212 -8.60 -14.80 -9.89
CA CYS A 212 -7.50 -15.75 -9.86
C CYS A 212 -6.37 -15.34 -8.88
N CYS A 213 -6.07 -14.04 -8.73
CA CYS A 213 -5.18 -13.56 -7.68
C CYS A 213 -5.71 -13.88 -6.29
N ILE A 214 -7.00 -13.66 -6.02
CA ILE A 214 -7.63 -14.02 -4.73
C ILE A 214 -7.52 -15.52 -4.48
N LEU A 215 -7.79 -16.37 -5.47
CA LEU A 215 -7.62 -17.82 -5.33
C LEU A 215 -6.17 -18.21 -5.03
N THR A 216 -5.20 -17.52 -5.63
CA THR A 216 -3.78 -17.76 -5.37
C THR A 216 -3.40 -17.37 -3.94
N VAL A 217 -3.88 -16.23 -3.46
CA VAL A 217 -3.70 -15.78 -2.06
C VAL A 217 -4.40 -16.74 -1.09
N ALA A 218 -5.58 -17.26 -1.45
CA ALA A 218 -6.27 -18.29 -0.67
C ALA A 218 -5.58 -19.67 -0.71
N LYS A 219 -4.41 -19.79 -1.38
CA LYS A 219 -3.64 -21.03 -1.57
C LYS A 219 -4.40 -22.11 -2.37
N LEU A 220 -5.39 -21.70 -3.16
CA LEU A 220 -6.22 -22.57 -4.01
C LEU A 220 -5.73 -22.64 -5.46
N LEU A 221 -4.93 -21.67 -5.90
CA LEU A 221 -4.34 -21.63 -7.24
C LEU A 221 -2.80 -21.48 -7.14
N PRO A 222 -2.00 -22.30 -7.85
CA PRO A 222 -0.56 -22.12 -7.92
C PRO A 222 -0.16 -20.79 -8.59
N HIS A 223 0.84 -20.12 -8.04
CA HIS A 223 1.33 -18.84 -8.57
C HIS A 223 1.89 -18.95 -9.99
N SER A 224 2.43 -20.11 -10.38
CA SER A 224 2.91 -20.36 -11.76
C SER A 224 1.76 -20.36 -12.78
N ILE A 225 0.61 -20.94 -12.42
CA ILE A 225 -0.59 -20.91 -13.25
C ILE A 225 -1.12 -19.49 -13.35
N LEU A 226 -1.17 -18.76 -12.23
CA LEU A 226 -1.54 -17.34 -12.21
C LEU A 226 -0.67 -16.51 -13.17
N LEU A 227 0.64 -16.73 -13.16
CA LEU A 227 1.57 -16.03 -14.05
C LEU A 227 1.23 -16.30 -15.52
N LEU A 228 1.04 -17.57 -15.88
CA LEU A 228 0.73 -17.97 -17.26
C LEU A 228 -0.60 -17.36 -17.75
N ILE A 229 -1.67 -17.48 -16.96
CA ILE A 229 -2.98 -16.93 -17.35
C ILE A 229 -2.96 -15.40 -17.39
N THR A 230 -2.21 -14.75 -16.50
CA THR A 230 -2.07 -13.29 -16.51
C THR A 230 -1.29 -12.85 -17.73
N ILE A 231 -0.18 -13.51 -18.06
CA ILE A 231 0.59 -13.19 -19.27
C ILE A 231 -0.30 -13.36 -20.52
N ALA A 232 -1.01 -14.48 -20.63
CA ALA A 232 -1.92 -14.71 -21.76
C ALA A 232 -3.04 -13.64 -21.81
N GLY A 233 -3.71 -13.37 -20.68
CA GLY A 233 -4.82 -12.42 -20.59
C GLY A 233 -4.39 -10.99 -20.94
N ILE A 234 -3.26 -10.52 -20.40
CA ILE A 234 -2.72 -9.19 -20.73
C ILE A 234 -2.27 -9.12 -22.19
N CYS A 235 -1.65 -10.18 -22.73
CA CYS A 235 -1.24 -10.25 -24.14
C CYS A 235 -2.42 -10.13 -25.12
N LEU A 236 -3.59 -10.65 -24.74
CA LEU A 236 -4.81 -10.62 -25.55
C LEU A 236 -5.55 -9.29 -25.44
N VAL A 237 -5.54 -8.66 -24.27
CA VAL A 237 -6.32 -7.44 -24.00
C VAL A 237 -5.54 -6.17 -24.30
N ASN A 238 -4.35 -6.01 -23.70
CA ASN A 238 -3.55 -4.79 -23.84
C ASN A 238 -2.09 -5.04 -23.43
N ARG A 239 -1.23 -5.32 -24.41
CA ARG A 239 0.22 -5.53 -24.21
C ARG A 239 0.96 -4.31 -23.67
N SER A 240 0.40 -3.10 -23.80
CA SER A 240 1.05 -1.90 -23.28
C SER A 240 1.10 -1.88 -21.75
N LEU A 241 0.22 -2.66 -21.08
CA LEU A 241 0.20 -2.78 -19.62
C LEU A 241 1.50 -3.33 -19.04
N TYR A 242 2.25 -4.15 -19.78
CA TYR A 242 3.58 -4.59 -19.33
C TYR A 242 4.53 -3.43 -19.09
N ARG A 243 4.37 -2.30 -19.78
CA ARG A 243 5.19 -1.10 -19.54
C ARG A 243 4.71 -0.27 -18.34
N ARG A 244 3.52 -0.56 -17.82
CA ARG A 244 2.90 0.17 -16.70
C ARG A 244 3.10 -0.50 -15.34
N ALA A 245 3.59 -1.74 -15.30
CA ALA A 245 3.95 -2.40 -14.06
C ALA A 245 5.05 -1.62 -13.32
N ASP A 246 4.97 -1.60 -11.99
CA ASP A 246 5.99 -0.95 -11.15
C ASP A 246 7.18 -1.89 -10.94
N TYR A 247 8.07 -1.90 -11.92
CA TYR A 247 9.31 -2.67 -11.83
C TYR A 247 10.25 -2.12 -10.75
N SER A 248 10.13 -0.85 -10.36
CA SER A 248 10.94 -0.29 -9.27
C SER A 248 10.63 -1.02 -7.97
N LEU A 249 9.34 -1.22 -7.68
CA LEU A 249 8.91 -1.98 -6.52
C LEU A 249 9.34 -3.45 -6.60
N LEU A 250 9.19 -4.12 -7.76
CA LEU A 250 9.66 -5.51 -7.92
C LEU A 250 11.17 -5.66 -7.69
N PHE A 251 11.99 -4.79 -8.27
CA PHE A 251 13.44 -4.82 -8.05
C PHE A 251 13.81 -4.48 -6.61
N THR A 252 13.08 -3.59 -5.95
CA THR A 252 13.25 -3.30 -4.53
C THR A 252 13.08 -4.57 -3.68
N PHE A 253 12.04 -5.37 -3.96
CA PHE A 253 11.84 -6.65 -3.29
C PHE A 253 12.99 -7.64 -3.56
N VAL A 254 13.43 -7.74 -4.82
CA VAL A 254 14.58 -8.59 -5.17
C VAL A 254 15.83 -8.17 -4.39
N PHE A 255 16.17 -6.89 -4.34
CA PHE A 255 17.34 -6.42 -3.62
C PHE A 255 17.23 -6.63 -2.11
N PHE A 256 16.07 -6.40 -1.51
CA PHE A 256 15.88 -6.70 -0.09
C PHE A 256 15.97 -8.20 0.20
N PHE A 257 15.42 -9.07 -0.65
CA PHE A 257 15.59 -10.52 -0.50
C PHE A 257 17.06 -10.94 -0.52
N LEU A 258 17.83 -10.40 -1.46
CA LEU A 258 19.27 -10.65 -1.52
C LEU A 258 19.98 -10.14 -0.26
N PHE A 259 19.68 -8.91 0.15
CA PHE A 259 20.24 -8.30 1.35
C PHE A 259 19.94 -9.15 2.60
N ILE A 260 18.68 -9.50 2.84
CA ILE A 260 18.27 -10.29 4.00
C ILE A 260 18.89 -11.68 3.97
N GLY A 261 18.93 -12.33 2.80
CA GLY A 261 19.60 -13.61 2.62
C GLY A 261 21.07 -13.56 3.03
N ASN A 262 21.78 -12.51 2.63
CA ASN A 262 23.17 -12.28 3.04
C ASN A 262 23.31 -11.99 4.54
N MET A 263 22.45 -11.13 5.11
CA MET A 263 22.51 -10.79 6.53
C MET A 263 22.25 -12.01 7.43
N LYS A 264 21.39 -12.94 7.00
CA LYS A 264 21.12 -14.19 7.73
C LYS A 264 22.34 -15.11 7.86
N GLN A 265 23.33 -14.97 6.97
CA GLN A 265 24.59 -15.74 7.06
C GLN A 265 25.54 -15.19 8.12
N MET A 266 25.33 -13.96 8.60
CA MET A 266 26.17 -13.32 9.62
C MET A 266 25.69 -13.71 11.02
N ALA A 267 26.19 -14.83 11.55
CA ALA A 267 25.73 -15.43 12.81
C ALA A 267 25.68 -14.46 14.00
N ALA A 268 26.72 -13.63 14.21
CA ALA A 268 26.78 -12.68 15.32
C ALA A 268 25.68 -11.61 15.24
N LEU A 269 25.45 -11.04 14.05
CA LEU A 269 24.40 -10.05 13.85
C LEU A 269 23.02 -10.68 14.00
N ARG A 270 22.84 -11.89 13.46
CA ARG A 270 21.58 -12.63 13.56
C ARG A 270 21.19 -12.86 15.02
N ILE A 271 22.09 -13.37 15.86
CA ILE A 271 21.82 -13.61 17.28
C ILE A 271 21.45 -12.31 18.00
N TYR A 272 22.20 -11.23 17.76
CA TYR A 272 21.93 -9.94 18.37
C TYR A 272 20.54 -9.39 18.00
N LEU A 273 20.19 -9.43 16.71
CA LEU A 273 18.89 -8.94 16.24
C LEU A 273 17.72 -9.84 16.67
N GLU A 274 17.91 -11.17 16.69
CA GLU A 274 16.93 -12.12 17.24
C GLU A 274 16.63 -11.84 18.72
N GLN A 275 17.66 -11.55 19.53
CA GLN A 275 17.49 -11.20 20.94
C GLN A 275 16.75 -9.86 21.13
N MET A 276 17.07 -8.85 20.31
CA MET A 276 16.40 -7.55 20.38
C MET A 276 14.92 -7.66 19.99
N ILE A 277 14.59 -8.47 18.98
CA ILE A 277 13.24 -8.52 18.43
C ILE A 277 12.27 -9.41 19.23
N THR A 278 12.78 -10.47 19.86
CA THR A 278 11.94 -11.45 20.57
C THR A 278 11.13 -10.76 21.68
N GLY A 279 9.81 -10.89 21.63
CA GLY A 279 8.87 -10.27 22.57
C GLY A 279 8.59 -8.78 22.32
N HIS A 280 9.21 -8.19 21.31
CA HIS A 280 9.08 -6.77 20.94
C HIS A 280 8.75 -6.59 19.45
N GLU A 281 8.29 -7.64 18.76
CA GLU A 281 8.07 -7.70 17.31
C GLU A 281 7.18 -6.56 16.83
N ARG A 282 6.04 -6.37 17.50
CA ARG A 282 5.06 -5.33 17.16
C ARG A 282 5.65 -3.94 17.35
N LEU A 283 6.26 -3.68 18.50
CA LEU A 283 6.83 -2.36 18.84
C LEU A 283 7.97 -1.99 17.89
N LEU A 284 8.92 -2.91 17.68
CA LEU A 284 10.06 -2.67 16.80
C LEU A 284 9.63 -2.54 15.35
N SER A 285 8.59 -3.24 14.92
CA SER A 285 7.98 -3.01 13.60
C SER A 285 7.45 -1.60 13.45
N VAL A 286 6.71 -1.08 14.45
CA VAL A 286 6.20 0.29 14.43
C VAL A 286 7.34 1.31 14.38
N LEU A 287 8.33 1.17 15.27
CA LEU A 287 9.46 2.11 15.39
C LEU A 287 10.35 2.09 14.14
N THR A 288 10.68 0.90 13.64
CA THR A 288 11.51 0.74 12.43
C THR A 288 10.79 1.32 11.21
N SER A 289 9.47 1.15 11.11
CA SER A 289 8.68 1.74 10.04
C SER A 289 8.80 3.27 10.02
N GLN A 290 8.89 3.94 11.17
CA GLN A 290 9.06 5.41 11.22
C GLN A 290 10.37 5.89 10.58
N ILE A 291 11.38 5.03 10.50
CA ILE A 291 12.73 5.36 10.03
C ILE A 291 12.90 4.96 8.56
N ILE A 292 12.49 3.74 8.20
CA ILE A 292 12.76 3.15 6.86
C ILE A 292 11.51 2.78 6.07
N SER A 293 10.31 3.13 6.56
CA SER A 293 9.01 2.73 6.04
C SER A 293 8.61 1.28 6.31
N ASN A 294 7.31 1.03 6.29
CA ASN A 294 6.68 -0.26 6.59
C ASN A 294 7.13 -1.42 5.69
N VAL A 295 7.32 -1.20 4.38
CA VAL A 295 7.76 -2.26 3.45
C VAL A 295 9.20 -2.72 3.78
N PRO A 296 10.22 -1.85 3.78
CA PRO A 296 11.57 -2.26 4.19
C PRO A 296 11.65 -2.80 5.62
N ALA A 297 10.88 -2.24 6.56
CA ALA A 297 10.82 -2.72 7.93
C ALA A 297 10.31 -4.16 8.02
N ALA A 298 9.21 -4.48 7.33
CA ALA A 298 8.66 -5.84 7.26
C ALA A 298 9.69 -6.83 6.71
N MET A 299 10.34 -6.46 5.60
CA MET A 299 11.35 -7.30 4.98
C MET A 299 12.52 -7.54 5.94
N LEU A 300 13.12 -6.48 6.49
CA LEU A 300 14.24 -6.59 7.41
C LEU A 300 13.93 -7.45 8.63
N LEU A 301 12.84 -7.14 9.34
CA LEU A 301 12.51 -7.76 10.62
C LEU A 301 12.04 -9.21 10.48
N SER A 302 11.39 -9.58 9.37
CA SER A 302 11.00 -10.96 9.07
C SER A 302 12.17 -11.95 9.02
N GLY A 303 13.40 -11.44 8.88
CA GLY A 303 14.60 -12.26 8.90
C GLY A 303 14.99 -12.80 10.28
N TYR A 304 14.46 -12.22 11.35
CA TYR A 304 14.97 -12.38 12.72
C TYR A 304 13.90 -12.79 13.75
N THR A 305 12.67 -13.06 13.34
CA THR A 305 11.62 -13.58 14.25
C THR A 305 10.77 -14.65 13.57
N LYS A 306 10.15 -15.50 14.40
CA LYS A 306 9.13 -16.46 13.97
C LYS A 306 7.71 -15.94 14.19
N GLU A 307 7.54 -14.89 15.00
CA GLU A 307 6.24 -14.26 15.29
C GLU A 307 5.84 -13.29 14.16
N ILE A 308 5.71 -13.84 12.96
CA ILE A 308 5.28 -13.11 11.75
C ILE A 308 3.91 -12.42 11.93
N PRO A 309 2.90 -13.00 12.63
CA PRO A 309 1.66 -12.30 12.96
C PRO A 309 1.87 -10.92 13.62
N GLU A 310 2.79 -10.84 14.59
CA GLU A 310 3.08 -9.60 15.29
C GLU A 310 3.83 -8.58 14.41
N LEU A 311 4.66 -9.06 13.47
CA LEU A 311 5.22 -8.20 12.43
C LEU A 311 4.14 -7.66 11.47
N ILE A 312 3.16 -8.48 11.09
CA ILE A 312 2.04 -8.05 10.24
C ILE A 312 1.30 -6.91 10.94
N VAL A 313 0.88 -7.11 12.19
CA VAL A 313 0.19 -6.06 12.96
C VAL A 313 1.08 -4.83 13.10
N GLY A 314 2.31 -5.02 13.56
CA GLY A 314 3.25 -3.93 13.85
C GLY A 314 3.65 -3.11 12.62
N THR A 315 3.82 -3.71 11.45
CA THR A 315 4.17 -3.00 10.21
C THR A 315 2.97 -2.31 9.56
N ASN A 316 1.75 -2.84 9.73
CA ASN A 316 0.53 -2.13 9.31
C ASN A 316 0.27 -0.90 10.18
N LEU A 317 0.34 -1.05 11.52
CA LEU A 317 0.27 0.09 12.44
C LEU A 317 1.46 1.04 12.24
N GLY A 318 2.65 0.50 11.97
CA GLY A 318 3.86 1.24 11.66
C GLY A 318 3.76 2.07 10.38
N GLY A 319 2.79 1.81 9.51
CA GLY A 319 2.45 2.69 8.39
C GLY A 319 1.77 4.00 8.80
N LEU A 320 1.37 4.13 10.07
CA LEU A 320 0.98 5.40 10.68
C LEU A 320 2.19 6.09 11.30
N GLY A 321 2.10 7.41 11.41
CA GLY A 321 2.98 8.26 12.21
C GLY A 321 3.53 9.40 11.39
N THR A 322 4.79 9.30 10.99
CA THR A 322 5.43 10.29 10.11
C THR A 322 5.09 10.05 8.63
N LEU A 323 5.44 10.99 7.74
CA LEU A 323 5.31 10.77 6.30
C LEU A 323 6.26 9.69 5.75
N ILE A 324 7.31 9.36 6.50
CA ILE A 324 8.31 8.34 6.12
C ILE A 324 7.77 6.93 6.45
N ALA A 325 6.93 6.84 7.49
CA ALA A 325 6.31 5.63 8.01
C ALA A 325 5.70 4.73 6.91
N SER A 326 5.08 5.34 5.90
CA SER A 326 4.52 4.67 4.73
C SER A 326 4.88 5.44 3.47
N MET A 327 5.52 4.77 2.50
CA MET A 327 5.84 5.39 1.21
C MET A 327 4.61 5.93 0.48
N ALA A 328 3.45 5.30 0.69
CA ALA A 328 2.18 5.76 0.15
C ALA A 328 1.80 7.16 0.66
N SER A 329 2.22 7.55 1.87
CA SER A 329 1.98 8.91 2.41
C SER A 329 2.75 10.00 1.65
N LEU A 330 3.85 9.65 0.99
CA LEU A 330 4.56 10.60 0.12
C LEU A 330 3.80 10.87 -1.19
N ILE A 331 2.95 9.94 -1.65
CA ILE A 331 2.12 10.12 -2.84
C ILE A 331 1.13 11.26 -2.62
N SER A 332 0.34 11.18 -1.55
CA SER A 332 -0.65 12.22 -1.23
C SER A 332 0.01 13.54 -0.85
N TYR A 333 1.17 13.51 -0.16
CA TYR A 333 1.98 14.70 0.09
C TYR A 333 2.40 15.38 -1.23
N ARG A 334 2.91 14.64 -2.21
CA ARG A 334 3.28 15.20 -3.52
C ARG A 334 2.07 15.78 -4.25
N GLN A 335 0.93 15.09 -4.21
CA GLN A 335 -0.29 15.55 -4.87
C GLN A 335 -0.86 16.84 -4.24
N ILE A 336 -0.94 16.92 -2.91
CA ILE A 336 -1.47 18.12 -2.25
C ILE A 336 -0.51 19.31 -2.39
N THR A 337 0.79 19.09 -2.35
CA THR A 337 1.80 20.16 -2.47
C THR A 337 2.00 20.63 -3.90
N ALA A 338 1.74 19.77 -4.90
CA ALA A 338 1.63 20.17 -6.29
C ALA A 338 0.39 21.02 -6.55
N ALA A 339 -0.73 20.73 -5.88
CA ALA A 339 -1.95 21.54 -5.97
C ALA A 339 -1.83 22.88 -5.23
N ASP A 340 -1.08 22.92 -4.12
CA ASP A 340 -0.86 24.12 -3.32
C ASP A 340 0.38 23.99 -2.43
N ALA A 341 1.46 24.66 -2.83
CA ALA A 341 2.74 24.60 -2.12
C ALA A 341 2.72 25.24 -0.73
N SER A 342 1.78 26.15 -0.45
CA SER A 342 1.68 26.84 0.84
C SER A 342 1.23 25.90 1.97
N CYS A 343 0.54 24.81 1.62
CA CYS A 343 0.00 23.84 2.57
C CYS A 343 1.06 22.90 3.18
N ARG A 344 2.33 22.90 2.73
CA ARG A 344 3.36 21.91 3.13
C ARG A 344 3.48 21.70 4.63
N LYS A 345 3.79 22.78 5.38
CA LYS A 345 4.04 22.70 6.84
C LYS A 345 2.78 22.28 7.59
N LYS A 346 1.64 22.88 7.24
CA LYS A 346 0.35 22.59 7.89
C LYS A 346 -0.13 21.17 7.61
N TYR A 347 0.09 20.66 6.40
CA TYR A 347 -0.22 19.27 6.06
C TYR A 347 0.63 18.30 6.86
N ILE A 348 1.96 18.48 6.91
CA ILE A 348 2.85 17.61 7.72
C ILE A 348 2.38 17.58 9.18
N LEU A 349 2.10 18.74 9.77
CA LEU A 349 1.67 18.83 11.16
C LEU A 349 0.34 18.09 11.40
N ILE A 350 -0.70 18.41 10.62
CA ILE A 350 -2.03 17.79 10.76
C ILE A 350 -1.94 16.29 10.50
N PHE A 351 -1.22 15.89 9.45
CA PHE A 351 -0.98 14.50 9.13
C PHE A 351 -0.36 13.75 10.29
N THR A 352 0.76 14.23 10.82
CA THR A 352 1.47 13.54 11.91
C THR A 352 0.64 13.48 13.19
N VAL A 353 -0.08 14.54 13.55
CA VAL A 353 -0.94 14.54 14.75
C VAL A 353 -2.02 13.46 14.66
N PHE A 354 -2.81 13.43 13.59
CA PHE A 354 -3.87 12.42 13.46
C PHE A 354 -3.34 11.00 13.36
N ASN A 355 -2.22 10.82 12.65
CA ASN A 355 -1.57 9.53 12.57
C ASN A 355 -1.08 9.02 13.94
N LEU A 356 -0.44 9.88 14.75
CA LEU A 356 0.00 9.51 16.09
C LEU A 356 -1.17 9.20 17.02
N VAL A 357 -2.28 9.93 16.92
CA VAL A 357 -3.51 9.64 17.68
C VAL A 357 -4.08 8.28 17.30
N PHE A 358 -4.24 8.01 16.00
CA PHE A 358 -4.75 6.71 15.54
C PHE A 358 -3.81 5.57 15.93
N LEU A 359 -2.50 5.77 15.81
CA LEU A 359 -1.49 4.79 16.22
C LEU A 359 -1.61 4.49 17.71
N ALA A 360 -1.65 5.52 18.55
CA ALA A 360 -1.76 5.35 20.00
C ALA A 360 -3.02 4.58 20.42
N ILE A 361 -4.15 4.82 19.74
CA ILE A 361 -5.42 4.13 20.04
C ILE A 361 -5.39 2.68 19.52
N LEU A 362 -5.04 2.48 18.24
CA LEU A 362 -5.07 1.16 17.61
C LEU A 362 -4.02 0.21 18.18
N TYR A 363 -2.89 0.74 18.67
CA TYR A 363 -1.85 -0.06 19.32
C TYR A 363 -2.31 -0.70 20.64
N GLN A 364 -3.36 -0.18 21.28
CA GLN A 364 -3.92 -0.76 22.52
C GLN A 364 -4.78 -2.01 22.27
N ILE A 365 -5.15 -2.27 21.02
CA ILE A 365 -5.91 -3.47 20.64
C ILE A 365 -4.98 -4.68 20.84
N ARG A 366 -5.44 -5.65 21.63
CA ARG A 366 -4.71 -6.88 21.94
C ARG A 366 -5.25 -8.05 21.12
#